data_AF-A0A920HHX6-F1
#
_entry.id   AF-A0A920HHX6-F1
#
_cell.length_a   1.000
_cell.length_b   1.000
_cell.length_c   1.000
_cell.angle_alpha   90.00
_cell.angle_beta   90.00
_cell.angle_gamma   90.00
#
_symmetry.space_group_name_H-M   'P 1'
#
loop_
_entity.id
_entity.type
_entity.pdbx_description
1 polymer ?
#
loop_
_entity_poly.entity_id
_entity_poly.type
_entity_poly.pdbx_seq_one_letter_code
_entity_poly.pdbx_strand_id
1 'polypeptide(L)'
;MFNKIFKLILAFLSMIFCVTQFMNDNIGNGIALIFLSLTFILLYFKNEMLILAFLRMRKQDFDGTEKYLNMIKNPEKSLIKNNTDTTIIYLESYIHKKT
;
A
#
# COMPACT_ATOMS: atom_id res chain seq x y z
N MET A 1 -4.84 -5.56 -7.98
CA MET A 1 -4.93 -4.51 -6.94
C MET A 1 -6.05 -4.87 -6.01
N PHE A 2 -5.74 -5.24 -4.76
CA PHE A 2 -6.79 -5.39 -3.75
C PHE A 2 -7.55 -4.06 -3.62
N ASN A 3 -8.88 -4.12 -3.66
CA ASN A 3 -9.70 -2.93 -3.51
C ASN A 3 -9.38 -2.28 -2.15
N LYS A 4 -9.13 -0.96 -2.13
CA LYS A 4 -8.81 -0.21 -0.89
C LYS A 4 -9.86 -0.46 0.20
N ILE A 5 -11.11 -0.67 -0.22
CA ILE A 5 -12.25 -1.00 0.65
C ILE A 5 -12.04 -2.35 1.36
N PHE A 6 -11.51 -3.37 0.67
CA PHE A 6 -11.32 -4.70 1.24
C PHE A 6 -10.32 -4.69 2.39
N LYS A 7 -9.23 -3.92 2.26
CA LYS A 7 -8.22 -3.76 3.33
C LYS A 7 -8.82 -3.11 4.58
N LEU A 8 -9.69 -2.12 4.38
CA LEU A 8 -10.36 -1.42 5.48
C LEU A 8 -11.35 -2.34 6.21
N ILE A 9 -12.12 -3.13 5.46
CA ILE A 9 -13.05 -4.12 6.01
C ILE A 9 -12.29 -5.16 6.85
N LEU A 10 -11.17 -5.65 6.33
CA LEU A 10 -10.36 -6.66 7.02
C LEU A 10 -9.72 -6.12 8.31
N ALA A 11 -9.26 -4.86 8.29
CA ALA A 11 -8.76 -4.19 9.49
C ALA A 11 -9.87 -4.01 10.54
N PHE A 12 -11.08 -3.62 10.11
CA PHE A 12 -12.22 -3.44 11.02
C PHE A 12 -12.67 -4.76 11.66
N LEU A 13 -12.77 -5.84 10.87
CA LEU A 13 -13.04 -7.19 11.40
C LEU A 13 -11.97 -7.62 12.42
N SER A 14 -10.69 -7.40 12.10
CA SER A 14 -9.58 -7.73 13.00
C SER A 14 -9.66 -6.95 14.31
N MET A 15 -10.09 -5.68 14.26
CA MET A 15 -10.30 -4.82 15.42
C MET A 15 -11.43 -5.34 16.31
N ILE A 16 -12.58 -5.73 15.74
CA ILE A 16 -13.70 -6.31 16.50
C ILE A 16 -13.26 -7.62 17.17
N PHE A 17 -12.58 -8.48 16.43
CA PHE A 17 -12.08 -9.76 16.96
C PHE A 17 -11.05 -9.57 18.08
N CYS A 18 -10.25 -8.51 17.99
CA CYS A 18 -9.32 -8.11 19.05
C CYS A 18 -10.05 -7.81 20.37
N VAL A 19 -11.16 -7.07 20.32
CA VAL A 19 -11.97 -6.75 21.52
C VAL A 19 -12.50 -8.04 22.16
N THR A 20 -13.00 -8.98 21.35
CA THR A 20 -13.51 -10.26 21.88
C THR A 20 -12.41 -11.11 22.52
N GLN A 21 -11.17 -11.05 22.03
CA GLN A 21 -10.05 -11.77 22.64
C GLN A 21 -9.65 -11.19 23.99
N PHE A 22 -9.75 -9.87 24.17
CA PHE A 22 -9.53 -9.24 25.47
C PHE A 22 -10.63 -9.58 26.48
N MET A 23 -11.88 -9.75 26.04
CA MET A 23 -12.98 -10.19 26.91
C MET A 23 -12.81 -11.62 27.43
N ASN A 24 -12.11 -12.47 26.68
CA ASN A 24 -11.87 -13.88 27.03
C ASN A 24 -10.53 -14.09 27.76
N ASP A 25 -9.94 -13.04 28.35
CA ASP A 25 -8.63 -13.05 29.03
C ASP A 25 -7.45 -13.55 28.17
N ASN A 26 -7.63 -13.65 26.84
CA ASN A 26 -6.57 -14.05 25.90
C ASN A 26 -5.70 -12.85 25.51
N ILE A 27 -4.99 -12.28 26.49
CA ILE A 27 -4.19 -11.05 26.35
C ILE A 27 -3.16 -11.16 25.21
N GLY A 28 -2.49 -12.31 25.10
CA GLY A 28 -1.49 -12.55 24.04
C GLY A 28 -2.09 -12.53 22.62
N ASN A 29 -3.27 -13.13 22.44
CA ASN A 29 -3.96 -13.14 21.15
C ASN A 29 -4.51 -11.75 20.79
N GLY A 30 -5.01 -11.01 21.79
CA GLY A 30 -5.44 -9.61 21.59
C GLY A 30 -4.30 -8.73 21.07
N ILE A 31 -3.13 -8.80 21.70
CA ILE A 31 -1.93 -8.05 21.25
C ILE A 31 -1.50 -8.47 19.84
N ALA A 32 -1.50 -9.77 19.52
CA ALA A 32 -1.18 -10.25 18.18
C ALA A 32 -2.14 -9.68 17.12
N LEU A 33 -3.43 -9.57 17.43
CA LEU A 33 -4.44 -8.99 16.54
C LEU A 33 -4.28 -7.48 16.34
N ILE A 34 -3.77 -6.75 17.33
CA ILE A 34 -3.42 -5.33 17.17
C ILE A 34 -2.31 -5.17 16.12
N PHE A 35 -1.23 -5.96 16.22
CA PHE A 35 -0.15 -5.94 15.23
C PHE A 35 -0.62 -6.38 13.84
N LEU A 36 -1.51 -7.37 13.77
CA LEU A 36 -2.13 -7.82 12.53
C LEU A 36 -2.98 -6.70 11.89
N SER A 37 -3.84 -6.05 12.67
CA SER A 37 -4.69 -4.94 12.23
C SER A 37 -3.85 -3.74 11.76
N LEU A 38 -2.80 -3.40 12.50
CA LEU A 38 -1.86 -2.34 12.14
C LEU A 38 -1.17 -2.63 10.80
N THR A 39 -0.84 -3.88 10.50
CA THR A 39 -0.27 -4.28 9.20
C THR A 39 -1.23 -3.98 8.04
N PHE A 40 -2.52 -4.27 8.20
CA PHE A 40 -3.53 -3.94 7.18
C PHE A 40 -3.73 -2.42 7.00
N ILE A 41 -3.67 -1.66 8.10
CA ILE A 41 -3.69 -0.18 8.07
C ILE A 41 -2.47 0.35 7.30
N LEU A 42 -1.27 -0.18 7.55
CA LEU A 42 -0.05 0.27 6.87
C LEU A 42 -0.08 -0.04 5.36
N LEU A 43 -0.61 -1.20 4.99
CA LEU A 43 -0.82 -1.59 3.60
C LEU A 43 -1.93 -0.78 2.90
N TYR A 44 -2.78 -0.08 3.65
CA TYR A 44 -3.78 0.83 3.09
C TYR A 44 -3.16 2.17 2.64
N PHE A 45 -2.22 2.73 3.42
CA PHE A 45 -1.61 4.03 3.13
C PHE A 45 -0.62 4.01 1.95
N LYS A 46 -0.02 2.86 1.64
CA LYS A 46 0.97 2.73 0.58
C LYS A 46 0.36 2.15 -0.71
N ASN A 47 0.56 2.86 -1.83
CA ASN A 47 0.21 2.35 -3.16
C ASN A 47 1.26 1.31 -3.59
N GLU A 48 0.91 0.03 -3.51
CA GLU A 48 1.80 -1.10 -3.86
C GLU A 48 2.39 -0.99 -5.27
N MET A 49 1.62 -0.47 -6.24
CA MET A 49 2.09 -0.30 -7.62
C MET A 49 3.21 0.72 -7.73
N LEU A 50 3.15 1.80 -6.94
CA LEU A 50 4.19 2.81 -6.88
C LEU A 50 5.49 2.23 -6.30
N ILE A 51 5.36 1.40 -5.26
CA ILE A 51 6.50 0.72 -4.63
C ILE A 51 7.14 -0.28 -5.61
N LEU A 52 6.33 -1.04 -6.34
CA LEU A 52 6.82 -1.99 -7.34
C LEU A 52 7.51 -1.30 -8.51
N ALA A 53 6.95 -0.20 -9.02
CA ALA A 53 7.58 0.62 -10.05
C ALA A 53 8.94 1.17 -9.57
N PHE A 54 9.01 1.70 -8.35
CA PHE A 54 10.26 2.19 -7.76
C PHE A 54 11.31 1.07 -7.59
N LEU A 55 10.91 -0.11 -7.11
CA LEU A 55 11.81 -1.26 -6.95
C LEU A 55 12.37 -1.75 -8.29
N ARG A 56 11.56 -1.71 -9.36
CA ARG A 56 12.00 -2.07 -10.72
C ARG A 56 12.94 -1.03 -11.33
N MET A 57 12.67 0.26 -11.14
CA MET A 57 13.62 1.31 -11.52
C MET A 57 14.97 1.18 -10.83
N ARG A 58 14.98 0.79 -9.55
CA ARG A 58 16.23 0.49 -8.82
C ARG A 58 17.04 -0.64 -9.45
N LYS A 59 16.39 -1.56 -10.17
CA LYS A 59 17.02 -2.65 -10.93
C LYS A 59 17.28 -2.29 -12.39
N GLN A 60 17.05 -1.02 -12.78
CA GLN A 60 17.19 -0.51 -14.15
C GLN A 60 16.27 -1.18 -15.19
N ASP A 61 15.14 -1.76 -14.76
CA ASP A 61 14.12 -2.33 -15.65
C ASP A 61 13.07 -1.25 -15.97
N PHE A 62 13.22 -0.56 -17.11
CA PHE A 62 12.39 0.59 -17.50
C PHE A 62 11.06 0.17 -18.14
N ASP A 63 11.06 -0.82 -19.04
CA ASP A 63 9.83 -1.37 -19.66
C ASP A 63 8.89 -1.93 -18.58
N GLY A 64 9.46 -2.67 -17.63
CA GLY A 64 8.74 -3.22 -16.50
C GLY A 64 8.26 -2.15 -15.51
N THR A 65 8.86 -0.96 -15.51
CA THR A 65 8.41 0.17 -14.70
C THR A 65 7.23 0.89 -15.36
N GLU A 66 7.35 1.20 -16.66
CA GLU A 66 6.32 1.93 -17.42
C GLU A 66 4.98 1.18 -17.40
N LYS A 67 5.01 -0.15 -17.58
CA LYS A 67 3.83 -1.02 -17.49
C LYS A 67 3.11 -0.90 -16.14
N TYR A 68 3.85 -0.75 -15.04
CA TYR A 68 3.30 -0.64 -13.69
C TYR A 68 2.84 0.79 -13.38
N LEU A 69 3.49 1.80 -13.95
CA LEU A 69 3.05 3.19 -13.91
C LEU A 69 1.70 3.36 -14.63
N ASN A 70 1.58 2.80 -15.84
CA ASN A 70 0.37 2.85 -16.66
C ASN A 70 -0.84 2.12 -16.03
N MET A 71 -0.60 1.20 -15.09
CA MET A 71 -1.66 0.56 -14.31
C MET A 71 -2.24 1.49 -13.23
N ILE A 72 -1.58 2.61 -12.91
CA ILE A 72 -2.05 3.60 -11.93
C ILE A 72 -3.07 4.52 -12.60
N LYS A 73 -4.28 4.00 -12.82
CA LYS A 73 -5.37 4.74 -13.51
C LYS A 73 -5.93 5.96 -12.76
N ASN A 74 -5.66 6.09 -11.45
CA ASN A 74 -6.28 7.12 -10.63
C ASN A 74 -5.41 7.52 -9.43
N PRO A 75 -4.35 8.33 -9.65
CA PRO A 75 -3.46 8.78 -8.58
C PRO A 75 -4.19 9.65 -7.54
N GLU A 76 -5.26 10.34 -7.93
CA GLU A 76 -6.03 11.26 -7.08
C GLU A 76 -6.78 10.61 -5.90
N LYS A 77 -7.06 9.30 -5.97
CA LYS A 77 -7.67 8.56 -4.85
C LYS A 77 -6.66 8.17 -3.76
N SER A 78 -5.37 8.48 -3.94
CA SER A 78 -4.36 8.31 -2.89
C SER A 78 -4.53 9.45 -1.87
N LEU A 79 -4.69 9.11 -0.59
CA LEU A 79 -4.79 10.11 0.49
C LEU A 79 -3.53 10.99 0.61
N ILE A 80 -2.44 10.62 -0.07
CA ILE A 80 -1.18 11.34 -0.11
C ILE A 80 -0.96 11.90 -1.54
N LYS A 81 -1.97 12.62 -2.07
CA LYS A 81 -2.01 13.18 -3.44
C LYS A 81 -0.65 13.78 -3.85
N ASN A 82 -0.13 14.67 -3.01
CA ASN A 82 1.13 15.39 -3.27
C ASN A 82 2.35 14.46 -3.46
N ASN A 83 2.51 13.44 -2.61
CA ASN A 83 3.72 12.60 -2.66
C ASN A 83 3.64 11.54 -3.77
N THR A 84 2.44 11.04 -4.08
CA THR A 84 2.25 10.09 -5.20
C THR A 84 2.51 10.76 -6.54
N ASP A 85 2.00 11.99 -6.74
CA ASP A 85 2.15 12.70 -8.01
C ASP A 85 3.61 13.10 -8.26
N THR A 86 4.31 13.64 -7.25
CA THR A 86 5.74 13.95 -7.38
C THR A 86 6.58 12.72 -7.65
N THR A 87 6.23 11.57 -7.07
CA THR A 87 6.96 10.32 -7.32
C THR A 87 6.74 9.84 -8.75
N ILE A 88 5.51 9.89 -9.26
CA ILE A 88 5.21 9.51 -10.66
C ILE A 88 6.00 10.39 -11.63
N ILE A 89 5.97 11.72 -11.44
CA ILE A 89 6.72 12.68 -12.26
C ILE A 89 8.23 12.42 -12.21
N TYR A 90 8.77 12.10 -11.02
CA TYR A 90 10.18 11.75 -10.86
C TYR A 90 10.55 10.46 -11.62
N LEU A 91 9.70 9.42 -11.55
CA LEU A 91 9.95 8.16 -12.23
C LEU A 91 9.88 8.33 -13.76
N GLU A 92 8.90 9.06 -14.28
CA GLU A 92 8.75 9.35 -15.72
C GLU A 92 9.93 10.16 -16.27
N SER A 93 10.31 11.24 -15.58
CA SER A 93 11.46 12.06 -15.99
C SER A 93 12.77 11.28 -15.99
N TYR A 94 12.93 10.30 -15.08
CA TYR A 94 14.11 9.47 -15.02
C TYR A 94 14.13 8.37 -16.11
N ILE A 95 12.97 7.88 -16.55
CA ILE A 95 12.86 6.99 -17.73
C ILE A 95 13.28 7.75 -18.99
N HIS A 96 12.71 8.93 -19.24
CA HIS A 96 12.97 9.72 -20.44
C HIS A 96 14.43 10.20 -20.54
N LYS A 97 15.11 10.43 -19.41
CA LYS A 97 16.53 10.84 -19.42
C LYS A 97 17.49 9.73 -19.87
N LYS A 98 17.04 8.47 -19.87
CA LYS A 98 17.93 7.30 -20.07
C LYS A 98 17.60 6.47 -21.32
N THR A 99 16.43 6.70 -21.92
CA THR A 99 16.11 6.37 -23.33
C THR A 99 16.73 7.40 -24.27
#